data_AF-A0A9Q1H960-F1
#
_entry.id   AF-A0A9Q1H960-F1
#
_cell.length_a   1.000
_cell.length_b   1.000
_cell.length_c   1.000
_cell.angle_alpha   90.00
_cell.angle_beta   90.00
_cell.angle_gamma   90.00
#
_symmetry.space_group_name_H-M   'P 1'
#
loop_
_entity.id
_entity.type
_entity.pdbx_description
1 polymer ?
#
loop_
_entity_poly.entity_id
_entity_poly.type
_entity_poly.pdbx_seq_one_letter_code
_entity_poly.pdbx_strand_id
1 'polypeptide(L)'
;MDGCPEGWHLEILRKANDQQHVAQVCRNNSGNGNWKCAPGWRKISYDPFCVRSTSPLKLLDQMSTVRQPKYAQVSHSRKLLFIHVPKAGGTSIETSFLFKDQREKLGGSYLGGHHKITAFDEQFFKSYHKFCIVRHPCSRLISVWAYYSQDMGNNGDKKWVDEFMDNETKSSFDAFVERTLYPGGLVQVDKQAHLQTQVGMLFEKKGQFGLDQLLIFEKWGESMDELGKRINVDVTALTSAHRLVSHHKTCQESYTSKTWYKMTQIYAMDFCVLGYSTEIERVNVTPPIDLTPEDLTSRFHTCSKKLTQGVLL
;
A
#
# COMPACT_ATOMS: atom_id res chain seq x y z
N MET A 1 19.06 -0.09 39.48
CA MET A 1 18.43 -1.25 40.12
C MET A 1 17.58 -0.67 41.21
N ASP A 2 16.27 -0.57 40.97
CA ASP A 2 15.30 -0.15 41.97
C ASP A 2 14.34 -1.33 42.09
N GLY A 3 14.31 -1.98 43.26
CA GLY A 3 13.75 -3.32 43.46
C GLY A 3 12.26 -3.48 43.11
N CYS A 4 11.77 -4.71 43.25
CA CYS A 4 10.35 -5.01 43.12
C CYS A 4 9.54 -4.37 44.27
N PRO A 5 8.26 -4.03 44.05
CA PRO A 5 7.37 -3.56 45.11
C PRO A 5 7.25 -4.56 46.27
N GLU A 6 6.92 -4.06 47.45
CA GLU A 6 6.78 -4.87 48.68
C GLU A 6 5.86 -6.09 48.46
N GLY A 7 6.32 -7.27 48.89
CA GLY A 7 5.65 -8.55 48.66
C GLY A 7 5.92 -9.21 47.29
N TRP A 8 6.81 -8.66 46.46
CA TRP A 8 7.20 -9.24 45.16
C TRP A 8 8.70 -9.50 45.09
N HIS A 9 9.09 -10.62 44.48
CA HIS A 9 10.49 -11.03 44.31
C HIS A 9 10.96 -10.82 42.88
N LEU A 10 12.18 -10.31 42.71
CA LEU A 10 12.80 -10.07 41.41
C LEU A 10 13.36 -11.38 40.84
N GLU A 11 12.94 -11.72 39.63
CA GLU A 11 13.47 -12.80 38.83
C GLU A 11 14.10 -12.23 37.55
N ILE A 12 15.33 -12.66 37.27
CA ILE A 12 16.11 -12.21 36.12
C ILE A 12 16.23 -13.37 35.14
N LEU A 13 15.56 -13.25 33.99
CA LEU A 13 15.64 -14.25 32.92
C LEU A 13 16.92 -14.00 32.09
N ARG A 14 17.68 -15.06 31.86
CA ARG A 14 18.92 -15.07 31.07
C ARG A 14 18.77 -16.02 29.88
N LYS A 15 19.43 -15.71 28.76
CA LYS A 15 19.47 -16.61 27.60
C LYS A 15 20.49 -17.72 27.88
N ALA A 16 20.20 -18.95 27.48
CA ALA A 16 21.00 -20.13 27.85
C ALA A 16 22.49 -20.07 27.47
N ASN A 17 22.85 -19.26 26.46
CA ASN A 17 24.22 -19.19 25.90
C ASN A 17 24.90 -17.83 26.03
N ASP A 18 24.31 -16.86 26.73
CA ASP A 18 24.96 -15.55 26.92
C ASP A 18 24.52 -14.96 28.26
N GLN A 19 25.46 -14.46 29.07
CA GLN A 19 25.19 -13.86 30.38
C GLN A 19 24.41 -12.52 30.31
N GLN A 20 23.79 -12.22 29.16
CA GLN A 20 23.02 -11.01 28.92
C GLN A 20 21.61 -11.12 29.52
N HIS A 21 21.23 -10.12 30.31
CA HIS A 21 19.89 -10.02 30.92
C HIS A 21 18.84 -9.75 29.84
N VAL A 22 17.94 -10.69 29.58
CA VAL A 22 16.90 -10.55 28.55
C VAL A 22 15.57 -10.03 29.09
N ALA A 23 15.26 -10.27 30.37
CA ALA A 23 14.09 -9.70 31.04
C ALA A 23 14.26 -9.64 32.57
N GLN A 24 13.56 -8.69 33.19
CA GLN A 24 13.43 -8.58 34.65
C GLN A 24 11.94 -8.54 35.01
N VAL A 25 11.48 -9.56 35.76
CA VAL A 25 10.09 -9.71 36.19
C VAL A 25 10.01 -9.73 37.72
N CYS A 26 8.93 -9.20 38.27
CA CYS A 26 8.57 -9.32 39.67
C CYS A 26 7.46 -10.36 39.78
N ARG A 27 7.61 -11.37 40.64
CA ARG A 27 6.55 -12.36 40.93
C ARG A 27 6.09 -12.28 42.38
N ASN A 28 4.83 -12.61 42.61
CA ASN A 28 4.25 -12.72 43.95
C ASN A 28 4.06 -14.21 44.31
N ASN A 29 4.33 -14.59 45.56
CA ASN A 29 4.20 -15.95 46.08
C ASN A 29 2.74 -16.40 46.29
N SER A 30 1.74 -15.58 45.95
CA SER A 30 0.31 -15.87 46.14
C SER A 30 -0.29 -16.98 45.25
N GLY A 31 0.49 -17.92 44.73
CA GLY A 31 0.00 -19.13 44.03
C GLY A 31 -0.62 -18.94 42.64
N ASN A 32 -0.98 -17.71 42.22
CA ASN A 32 -1.73 -17.46 40.99
C ASN A 32 -0.87 -17.17 39.74
N GLY A 33 0.46 -17.37 39.79
CA GLY A 33 1.34 -17.11 38.63
C GLY A 33 1.45 -15.64 38.19
N ASN A 34 0.94 -14.71 39.00
CA ASN A 34 0.93 -13.27 38.67
C ASN A 34 2.36 -12.69 38.65
N TRP A 35 2.71 -12.08 37.52
CA TRP A 35 3.96 -11.35 37.32
C TRP A 35 3.74 -9.94 36.76
N LYS A 36 4.67 -9.04 37.06
CA LYS A 36 4.73 -7.67 36.51
C LYS A 36 6.17 -7.33 36.13
N CYS A 37 6.37 -6.35 35.26
CA CYS A 37 7.71 -5.88 34.94
C CYS A 37 8.32 -5.10 36.10
N ALA A 38 9.63 -5.25 36.28
CA ALA A 38 10.38 -4.39 37.19
C ALA A 38 10.29 -2.91 36.75
N PRO A 39 10.44 -1.94 37.68
CA PRO A 39 10.46 -0.52 37.33
C PRO A 39 11.42 -0.22 36.16
N GLY A 40 10.95 0.55 35.18
CA GLY A 40 11.72 0.86 33.97
C GLY A 40 11.63 -0.20 32.85
N TRP A 41 10.77 -1.21 32.98
CA TRP A 41 10.51 -2.23 31.95
C TRP A 41 9.01 -2.33 31.63
N ARG A 42 8.66 -2.72 30.40
CA ARG A 42 7.27 -2.88 29.93
C ARG A 42 6.97 -4.30 29.45
N LYS A 43 5.72 -4.76 29.60
CA LYS A 43 5.27 -6.06 29.10
C LYS A 43 5.30 -6.10 27.57
N ILE A 44 5.63 -7.27 27.02
CA ILE A 44 5.41 -7.62 25.61
C ILE A 44 4.40 -8.77 25.52
N SER A 45 3.93 -9.07 24.31
CA SER A 45 2.85 -10.05 24.05
C SER A 45 3.19 -11.51 24.37
N TYR A 46 4.45 -11.81 24.71
CA TYR A 46 4.89 -13.13 25.15
C TYR A 46 5.06 -13.15 26.68
N ASP A 47 4.33 -14.04 27.35
CA ASP A 47 4.40 -14.26 28.79
C ASP A 47 5.63 -15.14 29.15
N PRO A 48 6.45 -14.85 30.19
CA PRO A 48 6.55 -13.64 31.01
C PRO A 48 7.75 -12.77 30.60
N PHE A 49 7.65 -12.03 29.49
CA PHE A 49 8.76 -11.18 29.03
C PHE A 49 8.53 -9.68 29.25
N CYS A 50 9.58 -9.02 29.72
CA CYS A 50 9.68 -7.58 29.87
C CYS A 50 10.83 -7.04 29.04
N VAL A 51 10.65 -5.85 28.45
CA VAL A 51 11.74 -5.13 27.76
C VAL A 51 12.00 -3.77 28.40
N ARG A 52 13.27 -3.37 28.46
CA ARG A 52 13.69 -2.10 29.08
C ARG A 52 13.08 -0.93 28.32
N SER A 53 12.52 0.03 29.04
CA SER A 53 11.79 1.16 28.47
C SER A 53 12.68 2.17 27.72
N THR A 54 13.99 1.93 27.65
CA THR A 54 14.96 2.73 26.90
C THR A 54 15.58 1.87 25.79
N SER A 55 14.80 1.58 24.75
CA SER A 55 15.38 1.20 23.47
C SER A 55 15.75 2.49 22.73
N PRO A 56 17.02 2.69 22.31
CA PRO A 56 17.45 3.87 21.55
C PRO A 56 16.61 4.13 20.29
N LEU A 57 15.97 3.09 19.74
CA LEU A 57 15.12 3.18 18.56
C LEU A 57 13.83 3.97 18.79
N LYS A 58 13.32 4.07 20.03
CA LYS A 58 12.13 4.90 20.33
C LYS A 58 12.46 6.36 20.60
N LEU A 59 13.65 6.68 21.12
CA LEU A 59 14.04 8.08 21.32
C LEU A 59 14.16 8.81 19.97
N LEU A 60 14.70 8.15 18.94
CA LEU A 60 14.73 8.68 17.57
C LEU A 60 13.32 8.88 16.97
N ASP A 61 12.37 8.00 17.29
CA ASP A 61 10.98 8.08 16.80
C ASP A 61 10.18 9.20 17.51
N GLN A 62 10.49 9.49 18.78
CA GLN A 62 9.89 10.59 19.55
C GLN A 62 10.52 11.96 19.24
N MET A 63 11.75 11.98 18.70
CA MET A 63 12.44 13.19 18.26
C MET A 63 12.23 13.50 16.77
N SER A 64 11.59 12.60 16.02
CA SER A 64 11.21 12.81 14.62
C SER A 64 9.97 13.69 14.53
N THR A 65 10.14 14.96 14.19
CA THR A 65 9.08 15.90 13.80
C THR A 65 8.39 15.54 12.47
N VAL A 66 8.89 14.53 11.77
CA VAL A 66 8.41 14.09 10.46
C VAL A 66 7.09 13.32 10.61
N ARG A 67 5.98 13.97 10.28
CA ARG A 67 4.64 13.34 10.23
C ARG A 67 4.52 12.49 8.97
N GLN A 68 4.66 11.18 9.13
CA GLN A 68 4.32 10.21 8.09
C GLN A 68 3.02 9.50 8.42
N PRO A 69 2.26 9.03 7.41
CA PRO A 69 1.09 8.21 7.68
C PRO A 69 1.47 6.96 8.46
N LYS A 70 0.87 6.77 9.63
CA LYS A 70 1.25 5.74 10.62
C LYS A 70 1.31 4.32 10.04
N TYR A 71 0.42 3.99 9.13
CA TYR A 71 0.27 2.65 8.55
C TYR A 71 0.91 2.50 7.17
N ALA A 72 1.63 3.52 6.67
CA ALA A 72 2.26 3.48 5.36
C ALA A 72 3.26 2.33 5.20
N GLN A 73 3.40 1.86 3.97
CA GLN A 73 4.30 0.78 3.57
C GLN A 73 5.74 1.30 3.46
N VAL A 74 6.37 1.51 4.62
CA VAL A 74 7.77 1.96 4.76
C VAL A 74 8.61 0.77 5.23
N SER A 75 9.81 0.57 4.68
CA SER A 75 10.84 -0.27 5.30
C SER A 75 12.03 0.59 5.68
N HIS A 76 12.24 0.78 6.98
CA HIS A 76 13.37 1.55 7.49
C HIS A 76 14.69 0.80 7.34
N SER A 77 14.66 -0.51 7.57
CA SER A 77 15.83 -1.39 7.46
C SER A 77 16.39 -1.48 6.04
N ARG A 78 15.52 -1.38 5.03
CA ARG A 78 15.88 -1.47 3.60
C ARG A 78 15.83 -0.12 2.88
N LYS A 79 15.45 0.96 3.58
CA LYS A 79 15.20 2.28 2.98
C LYS A 79 14.23 2.22 1.80
N LEU A 80 13.11 1.51 1.94
CA LEU A 80 12.07 1.41 0.92
C LEU A 80 10.80 2.19 1.30
N LEU A 81 10.14 2.77 0.31
CA LEU A 81 8.79 3.30 0.41
C LEU A 81 7.94 2.77 -0.75
N PHE A 82 6.90 2.00 -0.42
CA PHE A 82 5.96 1.50 -1.42
C PHE A 82 4.70 2.37 -1.45
N ILE A 83 4.42 2.99 -2.59
CA ILE A 83 3.18 3.73 -2.80
C ILE A 83 2.11 2.75 -3.29
N HIS A 84 1.24 2.33 -2.38
CA HIS A 84 0.22 1.31 -2.65
C HIS A 84 -0.96 1.88 -3.47
N VAL A 85 -0.88 1.75 -4.78
CA VAL A 85 -2.00 1.93 -5.71
C VAL A 85 -3.07 0.84 -5.47
N PRO A 86 -4.31 1.21 -5.09
CA PRO A 86 -5.34 0.24 -4.79
C PRO A 86 -5.63 -0.69 -5.96
N LYS A 87 -5.77 -1.99 -5.64
CA LYS A 87 -6.14 -3.07 -6.57
C LYS A 87 -5.14 -3.35 -7.71
N ALA A 88 -3.88 -2.92 -7.52
CA ALA A 88 -2.76 -3.23 -8.41
C ALA A 88 -1.84 -4.36 -7.88
N GLY A 89 -2.33 -5.22 -6.97
CA GLY A 89 -1.54 -6.33 -6.41
C GLY A 89 -0.65 -5.95 -5.22
N GLY A 90 -0.82 -4.73 -4.68
CA GLY A 90 0.01 -4.21 -3.59
C GLY A 90 -0.02 -5.05 -2.30
N THR A 91 -1.08 -5.83 -2.05
CA THR A 91 -1.14 -6.71 -0.88
C THR A 91 -0.05 -7.77 -0.86
N SER A 92 0.33 -8.34 -2.00
CA SER A 92 1.42 -9.33 -2.03
C SER A 92 2.77 -8.68 -1.66
N ILE A 93 2.99 -7.42 -2.03
CA ILE A 93 4.18 -6.66 -1.68
C ILE A 93 4.15 -6.27 -0.20
N GLU A 94 3.03 -5.73 0.29
CA GLU A 94 2.91 -5.20 1.65
C GLU A 94 2.99 -6.28 2.74
N THR A 95 2.58 -7.51 2.45
CA THR A 95 2.67 -8.66 3.38
C THR A 95 4.01 -9.39 3.30
N SER A 96 4.85 -9.04 2.32
CA SER A 96 6.13 -9.71 2.08
C SER A 96 7.20 -9.40 3.14
N PHE A 97 8.32 -10.08 3.06
CA PHE A 97 9.47 -9.84 3.93
C PHE A 97 10.08 -8.43 3.76
N LEU A 98 9.78 -7.71 2.66
CA LEU A 98 10.30 -6.36 2.41
C LEU A 98 9.83 -5.35 3.47
N PHE A 99 8.61 -5.53 4.01
CA PHE A 99 8.01 -4.59 4.98
C PHE A 99 7.81 -5.21 6.37
N LYS A 100 8.57 -6.27 6.68
CA LYS A 100 8.46 -7.00 7.95
C LYS A 100 8.77 -6.09 9.14
N ASP A 101 9.79 -5.24 9.02
CA ASP A 101 10.24 -4.33 10.08
C ASP A 101 9.14 -3.33 10.49
N GLN A 102 8.40 -2.80 9.54
CA GLN A 102 7.29 -1.89 9.83
C GLN A 102 6.09 -2.60 10.43
N ARG A 103 5.76 -3.82 9.97
CA ARG A 103 4.71 -4.64 10.62
C ARG A 103 5.08 -4.95 12.06
N GLU A 104 6.33 -5.31 12.33
CA GLU A 104 6.83 -5.54 13.69
C GLU A 104 6.77 -4.27 14.54
N LYS A 105 7.16 -3.11 14.00
CA LYS A 105 7.04 -1.79 14.67
C LYS A 105 5.59 -1.50 15.07
N LEU A 106 4.63 -1.88 14.23
CA LEU A 106 3.20 -1.71 14.47
C LEU A 106 2.57 -2.87 15.27
N GLY A 107 3.38 -3.73 15.90
CA GLY A 107 2.89 -4.83 16.76
C GLY A 107 2.19 -5.94 15.98
N GLY A 108 2.60 -6.18 14.73
CA GLY A 108 1.97 -7.15 13.84
C GLY A 108 0.72 -6.61 13.13
N SER A 109 0.40 -5.33 13.27
CA SER A 109 -0.74 -4.72 12.58
C SER A 109 -0.56 -4.73 11.05
N TYR A 110 -1.68 -4.72 10.34
CA TYR A 110 -1.72 -4.54 8.89
C TYR A 110 -1.10 -3.20 8.47
N LEU A 111 -0.32 -3.21 7.39
CA LEU A 111 0.11 -1.99 6.70
C LEU A 111 -0.99 -1.60 5.73
N GLY A 112 -1.29 -0.33 5.60
CA GLY A 112 -2.40 0.08 4.77
C GLY A 112 -2.44 1.56 4.49
N GLY A 113 -3.50 1.95 3.80
CA GLY A 113 -3.69 3.28 3.26
C GLY A 113 -3.25 3.37 1.80
N HIS A 114 -3.88 4.32 1.10
CA HIS A 114 -3.67 4.62 -0.31
C HIS A 114 -3.20 6.06 -0.41
N HIS A 115 -2.02 6.30 0.14
CA HIS A 115 -1.43 7.62 0.29
C HIS A 115 -0.80 8.07 -1.04
N LYS A 116 -1.17 9.26 -1.50
CA LYS A 116 -0.46 9.94 -2.59
C LYS A 116 0.95 10.32 -2.14
N ILE A 117 1.88 10.52 -3.07
CA ILE A 117 3.24 10.98 -2.74
C ILE A 117 3.24 12.30 -1.93
N THR A 118 2.23 13.15 -2.13
CA THR A 118 2.06 14.43 -1.43
C THR A 118 1.65 14.29 0.03
N ALA A 119 1.33 13.09 0.50
CA ALA A 119 1.02 12.82 1.90
C ALA A 119 2.28 12.63 2.77
N PHE A 120 3.46 12.57 2.17
CA PHE A 120 4.73 12.32 2.85
C PHE A 120 5.53 13.63 2.95
N ASP A 121 6.17 13.87 4.10
CA ASP A 121 7.17 14.92 4.23
C ASP A 121 8.30 14.75 3.20
N GLU A 122 8.75 15.86 2.62
CA GLU A 122 9.67 15.89 1.49
C GLU A 122 11.05 15.32 1.81
N GLN A 123 11.62 15.67 2.98
CA GLN A 123 12.94 15.20 3.36
C GLN A 123 12.92 13.70 3.63
N PHE A 124 11.88 13.24 4.31
CA PHE A 124 11.67 11.80 4.49
C PHE A 124 11.50 11.11 3.15
N PHE A 125 10.60 11.58 2.29
CA PHE A 125 10.28 10.95 1.01
C PHE A 125 11.53 10.76 0.15
N LYS A 126 12.42 11.76 0.09
CA LYS A 126 13.70 11.70 -0.63
C LYS A 126 14.73 10.74 -0.05
N SER A 127 14.59 10.32 1.21
CA SER A 127 15.55 9.46 1.91
C SER A 127 15.31 7.95 1.74
N TYR A 128 14.30 7.57 0.97
CA TYR A 128 13.96 6.18 0.66
C TYR A 128 13.99 5.96 -0.85
N HIS A 129 14.29 4.74 -1.25
CA HIS A 129 13.96 4.26 -2.57
C HIS A 129 12.45 4.06 -2.67
N LYS A 130 11.79 4.79 -3.57
CA LYS A 130 10.32 4.78 -3.72
C LYS A 130 9.90 4.03 -4.97
N PHE A 131 8.95 3.13 -4.83
CA PHE A 131 8.41 2.38 -5.94
C PHE A 131 6.90 2.17 -5.79
N CYS A 132 6.26 1.80 -6.88
CA CYS A 132 4.86 1.38 -6.89
C CYS A 132 4.64 0.30 -7.94
N ILE A 133 3.47 -0.32 -7.89
CA ILE A 133 3.00 -1.20 -8.95
C ILE A 133 1.69 -0.63 -9.51
N VAL A 134 1.61 -0.53 -10.83
CA VAL A 134 0.43 -0.08 -11.56
C VAL A 134 -0.22 -1.22 -12.30
N ARG A 135 -1.49 -1.05 -12.63
CA ARG A 135 -2.30 -2.04 -13.33
C ARG A 135 -3.13 -1.35 -14.40
N HIS A 136 -3.45 -2.08 -15.47
CA HIS A 136 -4.32 -1.61 -16.53
C HIS A 136 -5.62 -1.02 -15.93
N PRO A 137 -6.01 0.24 -16.26
CA PRO A 137 -7.12 0.93 -15.60
C PRO A 137 -8.45 0.16 -15.63
N CYS A 138 -8.78 -0.47 -16.77
CA CYS A 138 -9.92 -1.37 -16.90
C CYS A 138 -9.95 -2.47 -15.81
N SER A 139 -8.92 -3.33 -15.78
CA SER A 139 -8.81 -4.46 -14.84
C SER A 139 -8.77 -3.99 -13.39
N ARG A 140 -8.17 -2.82 -13.13
CA ARG A 140 -8.15 -2.20 -11.81
C ARG A 140 -9.56 -1.79 -11.37
N LEU A 141 -10.34 -1.13 -12.24
CA LEU A 141 -11.69 -0.68 -11.92
C LEU A 141 -12.66 -1.85 -11.68
N ILE A 142 -12.57 -2.90 -12.50
CA ILE A 142 -13.34 -4.15 -12.28
C ILE A 142 -13.02 -4.71 -10.88
N SER A 143 -11.74 -4.73 -10.50
CA SER A 143 -11.33 -5.22 -9.19
C SER A 143 -11.78 -4.33 -8.03
N VAL A 144 -11.89 -3.00 -8.23
CA VAL A 144 -12.48 -2.09 -7.24
C VAL A 144 -13.97 -2.36 -7.09
N TRP A 145 -14.72 -2.45 -8.20
CA TRP A 145 -16.14 -2.76 -8.15
C TRP A 145 -16.42 -4.09 -7.46
N ALA A 146 -15.70 -5.15 -7.85
CA ALA A 146 -15.90 -6.46 -7.25
C ALA A 146 -15.53 -6.50 -5.75
N TYR A 147 -14.62 -5.61 -5.32
CA TYR A 147 -14.33 -5.43 -3.90
C TYR A 147 -15.49 -4.79 -3.15
N TYR A 148 -16.10 -3.76 -3.73
CA TYR A 148 -17.24 -3.07 -3.13
C TYR A 148 -18.55 -3.85 -3.20
N SER A 149 -18.83 -4.55 -4.29
CA SER A 149 -20.05 -5.34 -4.45
C SER A 149 -20.13 -6.54 -3.52
N GLN A 150 -18.99 -6.99 -2.98
CA GLN A 150 -18.91 -8.07 -1.99
C GLN A 150 -18.81 -7.54 -0.54
N ASP A 151 -19.08 -6.23 -0.33
CA ASP A 151 -19.00 -5.54 0.97
C ASP A 151 -17.66 -5.79 1.70
N MET A 152 -16.57 -5.96 0.93
CA MET A 152 -15.23 -6.14 1.49
C MET A 152 -14.67 -4.81 2.00
N GLY A 153 -13.71 -4.90 2.93
CA GLY A 153 -12.95 -3.76 3.43
C GLY A 153 -13.30 -3.31 4.83
N ASN A 154 -12.86 -2.09 5.16
CA ASN A 154 -13.01 -1.53 6.49
C ASN A 154 -14.37 -0.82 6.66
N ASN A 155 -14.63 -0.28 7.85
CA ASN A 155 -15.90 0.40 8.13
C ASN A 155 -16.11 1.67 7.27
N GLY A 156 -15.05 2.33 6.84
CA GLY A 156 -15.12 3.46 5.91
C GLY A 156 -15.51 3.03 4.51
N ASP A 157 -14.97 1.90 4.02
CA ASP A 157 -15.37 1.31 2.75
C ASP A 157 -16.84 0.92 2.74
N LYS A 158 -17.32 0.25 3.80
CA LYS A 158 -18.74 -0.14 3.93
C LYS A 158 -19.68 1.07 3.92
N LYS A 159 -19.35 2.12 4.70
CA LYS A 159 -20.14 3.36 4.69
C LYS A 159 -20.18 4.00 3.31
N TRP A 160 -19.06 4.00 2.60
CA TRP A 160 -19.01 4.52 1.24
C TRP A 160 -19.90 3.70 0.28
N VAL A 161 -19.87 2.37 0.40
CA VAL A 161 -20.75 1.49 -0.39
C VAL A 161 -22.22 1.77 -0.08
N ASP A 162 -22.60 1.88 1.19
CA ASP A 162 -23.98 2.17 1.60
C ASP A 162 -24.48 3.53 1.07
N GLU A 163 -23.58 4.51 0.94
CA GLU A 163 -23.90 5.86 0.46
C GLU A 163 -24.00 5.94 -1.07
N PHE A 164 -23.16 5.21 -1.81
CA PHE A 164 -23.00 5.41 -3.26
C PHE A 164 -23.36 4.21 -4.13
N MET A 165 -23.72 3.06 -3.55
CA MET A 165 -24.09 1.86 -4.28
C MET A 165 -25.40 1.26 -3.78
N ASP A 166 -26.34 1.09 -4.71
CA ASP A 166 -27.59 0.35 -4.54
C ASP A 166 -27.47 -1.11 -5.05
N ASN A 167 -28.55 -1.88 -4.94
CA ASN A 167 -28.58 -3.28 -5.39
C ASN A 167 -28.22 -3.46 -6.87
N GLU A 168 -28.57 -2.50 -7.73
CA GLU A 168 -28.31 -2.59 -9.16
C GLU A 168 -26.83 -2.34 -9.47
N THR A 169 -26.27 -1.28 -8.91
CA THR A 169 -24.83 -0.97 -9.03
C THR A 169 -23.94 -2.00 -8.33
N LYS A 170 -24.42 -2.67 -7.28
CA LYS A 170 -23.72 -3.83 -6.69
C LYS A 170 -23.74 -5.07 -7.60
N SER A 171 -24.82 -5.31 -8.33
CA SER A 171 -24.99 -6.52 -9.16
C SER A 171 -24.55 -6.34 -10.62
N SER A 172 -24.45 -5.10 -11.10
CA SER A 172 -24.08 -4.76 -12.48
C SER A 172 -22.89 -3.79 -12.50
N PHE A 173 -21.78 -4.26 -13.08
CA PHE A 173 -20.59 -3.44 -13.29
C PHE A 173 -20.87 -2.25 -14.22
N ASP A 174 -21.67 -2.44 -15.27
CA ASP A 174 -22.04 -1.34 -16.15
C ASP A 174 -22.85 -0.28 -15.40
N ALA A 175 -23.84 -0.69 -14.58
CA ALA A 175 -24.62 0.24 -13.77
C ALA A 175 -23.73 1.02 -12.79
N PHE A 176 -22.75 0.35 -12.16
CA PHE A 176 -21.74 1.01 -11.33
C PHE A 176 -20.97 2.09 -12.10
N VAL A 177 -20.43 1.75 -13.28
CA VAL A 177 -19.67 2.71 -14.09
C VAL A 177 -20.56 3.88 -14.50
N GLU A 178 -21.79 3.65 -14.95
CA GLU A 178 -22.69 4.69 -15.46
C GLU A 178 -23.26 5.59 -14.37
N ARG A 179 -23.74 5.02 -13.26
CA ARG A 179 -24.56 5.73 -12.26
C ARG A 179 -23.79 6.13 -11.01
N THR A 180 -22.69 5.45 -10.69
CA THR A 180 -21.89 5.78 -9.50
C THR A 180 -20.83 6.81 -9.85
N LEU A 181 -20.09 6.61 -10.96
CA LEU A 181 -18.95 7.46 -11.31
C LEU A 181 -19.36 8.74 -12.05
N TYR A 182 -18.74 9.87 -11.74
CA TYR A 182 -18.90 11.11 -12.51
C TYR A 182 -18.14 11.02 -13.86
N PRO A 183 -18.69 11.54 -14.97
CA PRO A 183 -19.98 12.21 -15.12
C PRO A 183 -21.17 11.23 -15.24
N GLY A 184 -22.36 11.63 -14.79
CA GLY A 184 -23.57 10.80 -14.78
C GLY A 184 -23.88 10.15 -13.42
N GLY A 185 -22.84 9.97 -12.60
CA GLY A 185 -22.96 9.68 -11.17
C GLY A 185 -22.43 10.80 -10.29
N LEU A 186 -22.37 10.54 -8.97
CA LEU A 186 -21.98 11.52 -7.95
C LEU A 186 -20.51 11.41 -7.53
N VAL A 187 -19.85 10.28 -7.80
CA VAL A 187 -18.51 10.00 -7.29
C VAL A 187 -17.45 10.52 -8.24
N GLN A 188 -16.72 11.54 -7.81
CA GLN A 188 -15.46 11.92 -8.45
C GLN A 188 -14.36 10.96 -8.00
N VAL A 189 -13.72 10.27 -8.94
CA VAL A 189 -12.76 9.19 -8.63
C VAL A 189 -11.61 9.63 -7.75
N ASP A 190 -11.09 10.85 -7.94
CA ASP A 190 -9.96 11.39 -7.16
C ASP A 190 -10.28 11.70 -5.69
N LYS A 191 -11.57 11.69 -5.32
CA LYS A 191 -12.03 11.89 -3.93
C LYS A 191 -12.21 10.58 -3.17
N GLN A 192 -12.01 9.44 -3.82
CA GLN A 192 -12.27 8.13 -3.24
C GLN A 192 -10.99 7.28 -3.27
N ALA A 193 -10.65 6.68 -2.13
CA ALA A 193 -9.34 6.08 -1.91
C ALA A 193 -8.99 4.93 -2.86
N HIS A 194 -9.96 4.11 -3.27
CA HIS A 194 -9.78 2.98 -4.18
C HIS A 194 -9.96 3.36 -5.66
N LEU A 195 -10.73 4.41 -5.97
CA LEU A 195 -11.01 4.86 -7.32
C LEU A 195 -10.01 5.90 -7.85
N GLN A 196 -9.31 6.63 -6.98
CA GLN A 196 -8.36 7.67 -7.40
C GLN A 196 -7.41 7.18 -8.51
N THR A 197 -7.08 8.09 -9.43
CA THR A 197 -6.22 7.79 -10.59
C THR A 197 -4.81 7.41 -10.14
N GLN A 198 -4.17 6.51 -10.89
CA GLN A 198 -2.81 6.06 -10.59
C GLN A 198 -1.82 7.21 -10.81
N VAL A 199 -1.94 7.95 -11.90
CA VAL A 199 -1.15 9.16 -12.15
C VAL A 199 -1.35 10.19 -11.03
N GLY A 200 -2.59 10.38 -10.56
CA GLY A 200 -2.90 11.30 -9.47
C GLY A 200 -2.30 10.91 -8.11
N MET A 201 -1.87 9.65 -7.93
CA MET A 201 -1.15 9.20 -6.74
C MET A 201 0.36 9.39 -6.84
N LEU A 202 0.92 9.36 -8.05
CA LEU A 202 2.34 9.12 -8.31
C LEU A 202 3.11 10.32 -8.85
N PHE A 203 2.40 11.38 -9.26
CA PHE A 203 2.99 12.58 -9.84
C PHE A 203 2.86 13.78 -8.91
N GLU A 204 3.86 14.65 -8.94
CA GLU A 204 3.79 15.95 -8.28
C GLU A 204 2.87 16.91 -9.03
N LYS A 205 2.45 18.01 -8.37
CA LYS A 205 1.58 19.03 -8.99
C LYS A 205 2.14 19.63 -10.28
N LYS A 206 3.47 19.63 -10.45
CA LYS A 206 4.13 20.15 -11.66
C LYS A 206 4.26 19.11 -12.78
N GLY A 207 3.78 17.88 -12.59
CA GLY A 207 3.87 16.82 -13.59
C GLY A 207 5.15 15.99 -13.54
N GLN A 208 5.99 16.20 -12.52
CA GLN A 208 7.17 15.38 -12.27
C GLN A 208 6.75 14.02 -11.71
N PHE A 209 7.27 12.93 -12.28
CA PHE A 209 7.09 11.61 -11.70
C PHE A 209 7.85 11.51 -10.37
N GLY A 210 7.15 11.12 -9.30
CA GLY A 210 7.67 11.22 -7.94
C GLY A 210 8.44 10.01 -7.44
N LEU A 211 8.50 8.91 -8.19
CA LEU A 211 9.10 7.64 -7.73
C LEU A 211 10.40 7.33 -8.47
N ASP A 212 11.14 6.35 -7.95
CA ASP A 212 12.40 5.89 -8.56
C ASP A 212 12.19 4.67 -9.46
N GLN A 213 11.08 3.94 -9.26
CA GLN A 213 10.76 2.75 -10.03
C GLN A 213 9.24 2.56 -10.16
N LEU A 214 8.79 2.23 -11.38
CA LEU A 214 7.42 1.85 -11.70
C LEU A 214 7.39 0.36 -12.05
N LEU A 215 6.52 -0.41 -11.40
CA LEU A 215 6.31 -1.83 -11.67
C LEU A 215 4.97 -2.06 -12.37
N ILE A 216 4.87 -3.12 -13.17
CA ILE A 216 3.70 -3.40 -14.01
C ILE A 216 3.05 -4.72 -13.57
N PHE A 217 1.81 -4.65 -13.10
CA PHE A 217 1.06 -5.80 -12.60
C PHE A 217 0.95 -6.93 -13.62
N GLU A 218 0.68 -6.58 -14.89
CA GLU A 218 0.56 -7.55 -15.97
C GLU A 218 1.88 -8.29 -16.28
N LYS A 219 3.02 -7.72 -15.89
CA LYS A 219 4.36 -8.29 -16.02
C LYS A 219 4.96 -8.56 -14.63
N TRP A 220 4.22 -9.27 -13.77
CA TRP A 220 4.59 -9.46 -12.36
C TRP A 220 6.01 -10.02 -12.19
N GLY A 221 6.37 -11.09 -12.91
CA GLY A 221 7.68 -11.73 -12.79
C GLY A 221 8.82 -10.77 -13.13
N GLU A 222 8.78 -10.19 -14.33
CA GLU A 222 9.75 -9.18 -14.78
C GLU A 222 9.80 -7.97 -13.83
N SER A 223 8.65 -7.54 -13.30
CA SER A 223 8.58 -6.42 -12.36
C SER A 223 9.27 -6.75 -11.04
N MET A 224 9.10 -7.97 -10.52
CA MET A 224 9.81 -8.39 -9.33
C MET A 224 11.32 -8.48 -9.61
N ASP A 225 11.73 -9.03 -10.75
CA ASP A 225 13.14 -9.11 -11.12
C ASP A 225 13.79 -7.72 -11.19
N GLU A 226 13.13 -6.75 -11.83
CA GLU A 226 13.60 -5.36 -11.88
C GLU A 226 13.63 -4.70 -10.50
N LEU A 227 12.65 -4.96 -9.64
CA LEU A 227 12.67 -4.47 -8.25
C LEU A 227 13.88 -5.05 -7.50
N GLY A 228 14.07 -6.36 -7.58
CA GLY A 228 15.16 -7.08 -6.93
C GLY A 228 16.55 -6.59 -7.34
N LYS A 229 16.75 -6.37 -8.65
CA LYS A 229 17.97 -5.75 -9.19
C LYS A 229 18.20 -4.36 -8.61
N ARG A 230 17.17 -3.51 -8.59
CA ARG A 230 17.27 -2.12 -8.15
C ARG A 230 17.59 -1.97 -6.67
N ILE A 231 16.99 -2.82 -5.83
CA ILE A 231 17.18 -2.79 -4.37
C ILE A 231 18.28 -3.75 -3.88
N ASN A 232 18.89 -4.51 -4.79
CA ASN A 232 19.88 -5.55 -4.53
C ASN A 232 19.42 -6.59 -3.48
N VAL A 233 18.23 -7.16 -3.70
CA VAL A 233 17.60 -8.16 -2.82
C VAL A 233 17.01 -9.28 -3.67
N ASP A 234 17.20 -10.53 -3.24
CA ASP A 234 16.49 -11.67 -3.82
C ASP A 234 15.00 -11.61 -3.47
N VAL A 235 14.18 -11.41 -4.49
CA VAL A 235 12.71 -11.33 -4.40
C VAL A 235 12.02 -12.53 -5.04
N THR A 236 12.73 -13.63 -5.30
CA THR A 236 12.17 -14.84 -5.92
C THR A 236 10.91 -15.34 -5.18
N ALA A 237 10.91 -15.24 -3.84
CA ALA A 237 9.74 -15.59 -3.02
C ALA A 237 8.48 -14.78 -3.35
N LEU A 238 8.61 -13.51 -3.77
CA LEU A 238 7.50 -12.67 -4.22
C LEU A 238 6.98 -13.09 -5.59
N THR A 239 7.89 -13.49 -6.49
CA THR A 239 7.54 -13.99 -7.82
C THR A 239 6.73 -15.27 -7.73
N SER A 240 7.13 -16.22 -6.87
CA SER A 240 6.46 -17.52 -6.73
C SER A 240 5.17 -17.48 -5.91
N ALA A 241 5.04 -16.54 -4.97
CA ALA A 241 3.88 -16.46 -4.08
C ALA A 241 2.66 -15.78 -4.71
N HIS A 242 2.85 -14.95 -5.73
CA HIS A 242 1.74 -14.21 -6.34
C HIS A 242 0.96 -15.10 -7.32
N ARG A 243 -0.28 -15.39 -6.98
CA ARG A 243 -1.23 -16.00 -7.93
C ARG A 243 -1.90 -14.87 -8.71
N LEU A 244 -1.60 -14.76 -10.01
CA LEU A 244 -2.28 -13.88 -10.97
C LEU A 244 -3.74 -14.32 -11.27
N VAL A 245 -4.41 -14.97 -10.33
CA VAL A 245 -5.78 -15.45 -10.54
C VAL A 245 -6.74 -14.31 -10.21
N SER A 246 -7.13 -13.56 -11.24
CA SER A 246 -8.30 -12.68 -11.17
C SER A 246 -9.54 -13.53 -11.39
N HIS A 247 -10.39 -13.69 -10.37
CA HIS A 247 -11.67 -14.38 -10.49
C HIS A 247 -12.77 -13.53 -11.14
N HIS A 248 -12.44 -12.30 -11.55
CA HIS A 248 -13.37 -11.41 -12.22
C HIS A 248 -13.32 -11.60 -13.73
N LYS A 249 -14.42 -11.25 -14.39
CA LYS A 249 -14.53 -11.16 -15.85
C LYS A 249 -13.41 -10.31 -16.46
N THR A 250 -13.07 -10.61 -17.70
CA THR A 250 -12.11 -9.83 -18.50
C THR A 250 -12.67 -8.43 -18.83
N CYS A 251 -11.83 -7.55 -19.36
CA CYS A 251 -12.26 -6.23 -19.85
C CYS A 251 -13.38 -6.35 -20.90
N GLN A 252 -13.19 -7.21 -21.88
CA GLN A 252 -14.12 -7.45 -22.99
C GLN A 252 -15.47 -7.98 -22.51
N GLU A 253 -15.47 -8.83 -21.48
CA GLU A 253 -16.69 -9.40 -20.91
C GLU A 253 -17.42 -8.45 -19.94
N SER A 254 -16.75 -7.42 -19.45
CA SER A 254 -17.28 -6.54 -18.40
C SER A 254 -17.82 -5.22 -18.93
N TYR A 255 -17.27 -4.68 -20.01
CA TYR A 255 -17.63 -3.35 -20.50
C TYR A 255 -18.48 -3.40 -21.76
N THR A 256 -19.51 -2.56 -21.81
CA THR A 256 -20.13 -2.12 -23.06
C THR A 256 -19.27 -1.02 -23.71
N SER A 257 -19.51 -0.70 -24.99
CA SER A 257 -18.83 0.41 -25.66
C SER A 257 -19.02 1.75 -24.94
N LYS A 258 -20.20 1.96 -24.33
CA LYS A 258 -20.54 3.17 -23.59
C LYS A 258 -19.76 3.28 -22.28
N THR A 259 -19.72 2.21 -21.48
CA THR A 259 -18.99 2.22 -20.20
C THR A 259 -17.48 2.18 -20.43
N TRP A 260 -17.00 1.53 -21.49
CA TRP A 260 -15.60 1.58 -21.91
C TRP A 260 -15.18 3.00 -22.22
N TYR A 261 -15.93 3.69 -23.09
CA TYR A 261 -15.66 5.08 -23.44
C TYR A 261 -15.64 5.99 -22.20
N LYS A 262 -16.63 5.84 -21.31
CA LYS A 262 -16.65 6.61 -20.06
C LYS A 262 -15.40 6.34 -19.19
N MET A 263 -15.01 5.07 -19.05
CA MET A 263 -13.85 4.68 -18.26
C MET A 263 -12.54 5.20 -18.86
N THR A 264 -12.37 5.17 -20.18
CA THR A 264 -11.18 5.73 -20.83
C THR A 264 -11.10 7.25 -20.66
N GLN A 265 -12.25 7.96 -20.63
CA GLN A 265 -12.26 9.40 -20.30
C GLN A 265 -11.87 9.68 -18.84
N ILE A 266 -12.44 8.93 -17.88
CA ILE A 266 -12.15 9.11 -16.44
C ILE A 266 -10.67 8.87 -16.14
N TYR A 267 -10.07 7.84 -16.75
CA TYR A 267 -8.68 7.44 -16.52
C TYR A 267 -7.74 7.80 -17.67
N ALA A 268 -8.08 8.81 -18.49
CA ALA A 268 -7.35 9.13 -19.72
C ALA A 268 -5.84 9.37 -19.48
N MET A 269 -5.50 10.04 -18.38
CA MET A 269 -4.10 10.24 -17.98
C MET A 269 -3.41 8.93 -17.58
N ASP A 270 -4.09 8.01 -16.90
CA ASP A 270 -3.50 6.70 -16.58
C ASP A 270 -3.19 5.92 -17.86
N PHE A 271 -4.09 5.90 -18.84
CA PHE A 271 -3.85 5.26 -20.13
C PHE A 271 -2.64 5.88 -20.84
N CYS A 272 -2.71 7.19 -21.08
CA CYS A 272 -1.70 7.86 -21.89
C CYS A 272 -0.32 7.89 -21.22
N VAL A 273 -0.24 8.26 -19.93
CA VAL A 273 1.04 8.44 -19.25
C VAL A 273 1.70 7.11 -18.92
N LEU A 274 0.94 6.11 -18.48
CA LEU A 274 1.51 4.80 -18.16
C LEU A 274 1.74 3.97 -19.43
N GLY A 275 1.04 4.26 -20.53
CA GLY A 275 1.26 3.59 -21.82
C GLY A 275 0.40 2.35 -22.03
N TYR A 276 -0.81 2.33 -21.44
CA TYR A 276 -1.82 1.33 -21.73
C TYR A 276 -2.62 1.72 -22.97
N SER A 277 -3.12 0.74 -23.72
CA SER A 277 -3.98 0.98 -24.87
C SER A 277 -5.40 1.39 -24.44
N THR A 278 -6.00 2.34 -25.17
CA THR A 278 -7.43 2.71 -25.05
C THR A 278 -8.34 1.86 -25.93
N GLU A 279 -7.78 0.96 -26.76
CA GLU A 279 -8.53 0.00 -27.57
C GLU A 279 -8.83 -1.26 -26.75
N ILE A 280 -10.11 -1.65 -26.67
CA ILE A 280 -10.54 -2.78 -25.82
C ILE A 280 -10.01 -4.12 -26.36
N GLU A 281 -9.69 -4.21 -27.65
CA GLU A 281 -9.08 -5.36 -28.29
C GLU A 281 -7.58 -5.49 -27.97
N ARG A 282 -6.95 -4.43 -27.45
CA ARG A 282 -5.50 -4.34 -27.19
C ARG A 282 -5.16 -4.16 -25.70
N VAL A 283 -6.02 -4.62 -24.81
CA VAL A 283 -5.77 -4.59 -23.34
C VAL A 283 -4.56 -5.43 -22.88
N ASN A 284 -4.08 -6.34 -23.74
CA ASN A 284 -2.86 -7.10 -23.53
C ASN A 284 -1.58 -6.29 -23.85
N VAL A 285 -1.71 -5.16 -24.54
CA VAL A 285 -0.60 -4.24 -24.79
C VAL A 285 -0.32 -3.49 -23.49
N THR A 286 0.85 -3.77 -22.92
CA THR A 286 1.26 -3.28 -21.61
C THR A 286 2.46 -2.34 -21.73
N PRO A 287 2.68 -1.48 -20.73
CA PRO A 287 3.83 -0.59 -20.70
C PRO A 287 5.18 -1.34 -20.78
N PRO A 288 6.24 -0.69 -21.29
CA PRO A 288 7.60 -1.16 -21.09
C PRO A 288 7.94 -1.30 -19.60
N ILE A 289 8.78 -2.27 -19.24
CA ILE A 289 9.17 -2.56 -17.85
C ILE A 289 10.19 -1.55 -17.32
N ASP A 290 10.88 -0.87 -18.23
CA ASP A 290 12.07 -0.05 -18.02
C ASP A 290 11.80 1.45 -18.14
N LEU A 291 10.53 1.88 -18.03
CA LEU A 291 10.16 3.29 -18.06
C LEU A 291 10.88 4.06 -16.95
N THR A 292 11.68 5.04 -17.34
CA THR A 292 12.43 5.90 -16.41
C THR A 292 11.53 7.01 -15.84
N PRO A 293 11.92 7.63 -14.70
CA PRO A 293 11.25 8.83 -14.20
C PRO A 293 11.18 9.96 -15.22
N GLU A 294 12.21 10.10 -16.06
CA GLU A 294 12.28 11.08 -17.14
C GLU A 294 11.26 10.77 -18.24
N ASP A 295 11.14 9.50 -18.65
CA ASP A 295 10.15 9.06 -19.65
C ASP A 295 8.72 9.34 -19.17
N LEU A 296 8.42 8.99 -17.91
CA LEU A 296 7.11 9.17 -17.30
C LEU A 296 6.75 10.66 -17.15
N THR A 297 7.72 11.49 -16.78
CA THR A 297 7.56 12.95 -16.70
C THR A 297 7.30 13.56 -18.08
N SER A 298 8.08 13.16 -19.09
CA SER A 298 7.89 13.59 -20.48
C SER A 298 6.51 13.19 -21.03
N ARG A 299 6.10 11.95 -20.76
CA ARG A 299 4.77 11.43 -21.09
C ARG A 299 3.67 12.24 -20.41
N PHE A 300 3.80 12.54 -19.12
CA PHE A 300 2.83 13.38 -18.40
C PHE A 300 2.60 14.72 -19.08
N HIS A 301 3.67 15.45 -19.42
CA HIS A 301 3.56 16.74 -20.09
C HIS A 301 2.95 16.62 -21.48
N THR A 302 3.34 15.60 -22.24
CA THR A 302 2.79 15.33 -23.58
C THR A 302 1.29 15.02 -23.51
N CYS A 303 0.87 14.13 -22.61
CA CYS A 303 -0.53 13.76 -22.43
C CYS A 303 -1.38 14.93 -21.91
N SER A 304 -0.86 15.70 -20.95
CA SER A 304 -1.55 16.90 -20.43
C SER A 304 -1.79 17.95 -21.51
N LYS A 305 -0.80 18.16 -22.41
CA LYS A 305 -0.95 19.06 -23.54
C LYS A 305 -2.01 18.57 -24.54
N LYS A 306 -2.04 17.28 -24.86
CA LYS A 306 -3.07 16.70 -25.74
C LYS A 306 -4.48 16.88 -25.18
N LEU A 307 -4.68 16.61 -23.89
CA LEU A 307 -5.98 16.80 -23.22
C LEU A 307 -6.45 18.25 -23.23
N THR A 308 -5.55 19.18 -22.91
CA THR A 308 -5.90 20.63 -22.91
C THR A 308 -6.21 21.17 -24.31
N GLN A 309 -5.68 20.53 -25.36
CA GLN A 309 -5.96 20.87 -26.75
C GLN A 309 -7.21 20.16 -27.32
N GLY A 310 -7.95 19.40 -26.51
CA GLY A 310 -9.14 18.66 -26.95
C GLY A 310 -8.83 17.50 -27.90
N VAL A 311 -7.57 17.07 -27.96
CA VAL A 311 -7.18 15.88 -28.73
C VAL A 311 -7.56 14.66 -27.90
N LEU A 312 -8.40 13.78 -28.45
CA LEU A 312 -8.70 12.50 -27.81
C LEU A 312 -7.39 11.72 -27.60
N LEU A 313 -7.17 11.29 -26.35
CA LEU A 313 -6.03 10.49 -25.94
C LEU A 313 -6.19 9.01 -26.33
#